data_AF-X1A0F5-F1
#
_entry.id   AF-X1A0F5-F1
#
_cell.length_a   1.000
_cell.length_b   1.000
_cell.length_c   1.000
_cell.angle_alpha   90.00
_cell.angle_beta   90.00
_cell.angle_gamma   90.00
#
_symmetry.space_group_name_H-M   'P 1'
#
loop_
_entity.id
_entity.type
_entity.pdbx_description
1 polymer ?
#
loop_
_entity_poly.entity_id
_entity_poly.type
_entity_poly.pdbx_seq_one_letter_code
_entity_poly.pdbx_strand_id
1 'polypeptide(L)'
;MKIRELSIQRFKSLKKVSMKKIGDLIILIGANGSGKSNLLEALTLFFNELDFDTTERSIGKLDEYFWFGRKVRQPIEFEVLIEFSKAEIADMLPEDSKEAYRIGDKGRLTIKRAIKGPANSAVWGPTSAKLIMLTDGKLVTPTKIKVVASPVEGKSIKASETEGKQEVTQTPPQPESNDLLTAILPNLLQKLKSRFIYIPSTRNATAIFSGYQRRPSIITSDI
;
A
#
# COMPACT_ATOMS: atom_id res chain seq x y z
N MET A 1 0.58 12.99 3.82
CA MET A 1 0.00 11.65 3.78
C MET A 1 -0.59 11.45 5.14
N LYS A 2 -1.90 11.20 5.21
CA LYS A 2 -2.61 11.05 6.47
C LYS A 2 -3.56 9.87 6.35
N ILE A 3 -3.53 8.95 7.32
CA ILE A 3 -4.55 7.90 7.42
C ILE A 3 -5.84 8.58 7.89
N ARG A 4 -6.93 8.43 7.15
CA ARG A 4 -8.24 9.02 7.46
C ARG A 4 -9.26 7.98 7.86
N GLU A 5 -9.14 6.77 7.35
CA GLU A 5 -9.98 5.64 7.74
C GLU A 5 -9.14 4.37 7.86
N LEU A 6 -9.49 3.54 8.84
CA LEU A 6 -8.88 2.24 9.08
C LEU A 6 -9.97 1.24 9.43
N SER A 7 -9.96 0.08 8.78
CA SER A 7 -10.78 -1.07 9.13
C SER A 7 -9.92 -2.32 9.18
N ILE A 8 -9.94 -3.03 10.31
CA ILE A 8 -9.21 -4.27 10.52
C ILE A 8 -10.19 -5.32 11.04
N GLN A 9 -10.16 -6.51 10.46
CA GLN A 9 -11.02 -7.61 10.88
C GLN A 9 -10.22 -8.89 11.13
N ARG A 10 -10.62 -9.59 12.19
CA ARG A 10 -10.14 -10.93 12.54
C ARG A 10 -8.62 -11.03 12.80
N PHE A 11 -7.99 -9.97 13.32
CA PHE A 11 -6.56 -9.93 13.65
C PHE A 11 -6.31 -10.06 15.16
N LYS A 12 -5.63 -11.11 15.61
CA LYS A 12 -5.32 -11.38 17.04
C LYS A 12 -6.56 -11.21 17.91
N SER A 13 -6.55 -10.32 18.91
CA SER A 13 -7.73 -10.05 19.75
C SER A 13 -8.79 -9.14 19.09
N LEU A 14 -8.51 -8.58 17.91
CA LEU A 14 -9.38 -7.65 17.19
C LEU A 14 -10.38 -8.41 16.33
N LYS A 15 -11.61 -8.58 16.82
CA LYS A 15 -12.71 -9.12 16.00
C LYS A 15 -13.01 -8.22 14.81
N LYS A 16 -13.22 -6.93 15.09
CA LYS A 16 -13.47 -5.87 14.11
C LYS A 16 -13.13 -4.53 14.76
N VAL A 17 -12.28 -3.74 14.11
CA VAL A 17 -11.98 -2.35 14.45
C VAL A 17 -12.29 -1.50 13.22
N SER A 18 -13.04 -0.42 13.40
CA SER A 18 -13.29 0.56 12.34
C SER A 18 -13.17 1.95 12.93
N MET A 19 -12.24 2.73 12.39
CA MET A 19 -12.01 4.12 12.74
C MET A 19 -12.23 4.96 11.49
N LYS A 20 -13.11 5.96 11.59
CA LYS A 20 -13.43 6.90 10.51
C LYS A 20 -13.05 8.30 10.94
N LYS A 21 -12.77 9.17 9.96
CA LYS A 21 -12.43 10.59 10.20
C LYS A 21 -11.25 10.75 11.18
N ILE A 22 -10.23 9.92 11.00
CA ILE A 22 -9.01 9.96 11.81
C ILE A 22 -8.34 11.35 11.65
N GLY A 23 -8.11 11.99 12.79
CA GLY A 23 -7.43 13.28 12.89
C GLY A 23 -5.91 13.14 12.84
N ASP A 24 -5.22 14.23 13.14
CA ASP A 24 -3.75 14.28 13.07
C ASP A 24 -3.07 13.73 14.33
N LEU A 25 -3.82 13.64 15.44
CA LEU A 25 -3.40 13.01 16.70
C LEU A 25 -4.44 11.97 17.12
N ILE A 26 -3.97 10.77 17.45
CA ILE A 26 -4.81 9.68 17.96
C ILE A 26 -4.25 9.24 19.29
N ILE A 27 -5.10 9.21 20.32
CA ILE A 27 -4.76 8.67 21.63
C ILE A 27 -5.63 7.43 21.84
N LEU A 28 -4.99 6.28 22.03
CA LEU A 28 -5.67 5.00 22.27
C LEU A 28 -5.79 4.75 23.78
N ILE A 29 -6.99 4.89 24.33
CA ILE A 29 -7.27 4.70 25.76
C ILE A 29 -8.10 3.42 25.96
N GLY A 30 -7.73 2.61 26.95
CA GLY A 30 -8.48 1.41 27.31
C GLY A 30 -7.71 0.52 28.28
N ALA A 31 -8.38 -0.48 28.86
CA ALA A 31 -7.79 -1.42 29.81
C ALA A 31 -6.59 -2.20 29.23
N ASN A 32 -5.73 -2.75 30.10
CA ASN A 32 -4.68 -3.66 29.67
C ASN A 32 -5.30 -4.89 28.98
N GLY A 33 -4.68 -5.36 27.89
CA GLY A 33 -5.23 -6.44 27.09
C GLY A 33 -6.38 -6.05 26.14
N SER A 34 -6.83 -4.79 26.13
CA SER A 34 -7.93 -4.34 25.25
C SER A 34 -7.62 -4.36 23.74
N GLY A 35 -6.41 -4.75 23.33
CA GLY A 35 -6.00 -4.85 21.93
C GLY A 35 -5.31 -3.61 21.34
N LYS A 36 -4.95 -2.61 22.15
CA LYS A 36 -4.22 -1.41 21.68
C LYS A 36 -2.91 -1.75 20.95
N SER A 37 -2.08 -2.61 21.55
CA SER A 37 -0.83 -3.07 20.91
C SER A 37 -1.10 -3.89 19.66
N ASN A 38 -2.12 -4.74 19.67
CA ASN A 38 -2.54 -5.51 18.49
C ASN A 38 -2.97 -4.59 17.33
N LEU A 39 -3.60 -3.44 17.61
CA LEU A 39 -3.95 -2.46 16.59
C LEU A 39 -2.72 -1.84 15.95
N LEU A 40 -1.70 -1.49 16.75
CA LEU A 40 -0.44 -0.95 16.24
C LEU A 40 0.34 -2.01 15.45
N GLU A 41 0.39 -3.25 15.94
CA GLU A 41 1.03 -4.36 15.23
C GLU A 41 0.34 -4.68 13.90
N ALA A 42 -0.99 -4.61 13.85
CA ALA A 42 -1.77 -4.77 12.62
C ALA A 42 -1.39 -3.72 11.58
N LEU A 43 -1.26 -2.45 12.01
CA LEU A 43 -0.82 -1.35 11.15
C LEU A 43 0.63 -1.54 10.68
N THR A 44 1.53 -1.91 11.58
CA THR A 44 2.94 -2.19 11.23
C THR A 44 3.04 -3.32 10.22
N LEU A 45 2.32 -4.42 10.43
CA LEU A 45 2.27 -5.54 9.49
C LEU A 45 1.74 -5.09 8.12
N PHE A 46 0.66 -4.30 8.10
CA PHE A 46 0.06 -3.80 6.87
C PHE A 46 1.02 -2.92 6.05
N PHE A 47 1.69 -1.95 6.68
CA PHE A 47 2.55 -1.00 5.98
C PHE A 47 3.91 -1.59 5.60
N ASN A 48 4.51 -2.45 6.45
CA ASN A 48 5.79 -3.07 6.14
C ASN A 48 5.69 -4.03 4.95
N GLU A 49 4.62 -4.81 4.88
CA GLU A 49 4.38 -5.77 3.80
C GLU A 49 3.57 -5.17 2.64
N LEU A 50 3.33 -3.86 2.64
CA LEU A 50 2.53 -3.22 1.61
C LEU A 50 3.21 -3.35 0.25
N ASP A 51 2.57 -4.07 -0.67
CA ASP A 51 3.04 -4.20 -2.04
C ASP A 51 1.81 -4.25 -2.94
N PHE A 52 1.91 -3.67 -4.14
CA PHE A 52 0.85 -3.70 -5.14
C PHE A 52 1.08 -4.76 -6.20
N ASP A 53 2.05 -5.65 -5.99
CA ASP A 53 2.17 -6.82 -6.84
C ASP A 53 0.86 -7.65 -6.83
N THR A 54 0.53 -8.17 -8.00
CA THR A 54 -0.71 -8.93 -8.28
C THR A 54 -0.65 -10.37 -7.81
N THR A 55 0.55 -10.84 -7.51
CA THR A 55 0.80 -12.21 -7.11
C THR A 55 0.53 -12.41 -5.62
N GLU A 56 -0.02 -13.58 -5.28
CA GLU A 56 -0.17 -13.97 -3.87
C GLU A 56 1.23 -14.16 -3.28
N ARG A 57 1.56 -13.36 -2.27
CA ARG A 57 2.88 -13.40 -1.63
C ARG A 57 2.80 -14.19 -0.33
N SER A 58 3.65 -15.20 -0.21
CA SER A 58 3.81 -15.93 1.05
C SER A 58 4.33 -14.99 2.13
N ILE A 59 3.67 -15.00 3.29
CA ILE A 59 4.09 -14.26 4.49
C ILE A 59 5.06 -15.12 5.34
N GLY A 60 5.34 -16.35 4.88
CA GLY A 60 6.03 -17.35 5.67
C GLY A 60 5.11 -17.99 6.72
N LYS A 61 5.73 -18.64 7.70
CA LYS A 61 4.99 -19.31 8.78
C LYS A 61 4.49 -18.26 9.78
N LEU A 62 3.19 -18.00 9.75
CA LEU A 62 2.51 -17.20 10.75
C LEU A 62 2.05 -18.12 11.89
N ASP A 63 2.00 -17.61 13.11
CA ASP A 63 1.35 -18.29 14.22
C ASP A 63 -0.18 -18.21 14.05
N GLU A 64 -0.91 -19.28 14.35
CA GLU A 64 -2.38 -19.30 14.37
C GLU A 64 -2.95 -18.19 15.27
N TYR A 65 -2.18 -17.73 16.26
CA TYR A 65 -2.53 -16.60 17.13
C TYR A 65 -2.82 -15.29 16.37
N PHE A 66 -2.34 -15.14 15.13
CA PHE A 66 -2.68 -14.00 14.28
C PHE A 66 -4.17 -13.95 13.91
N TRP A 67 -4.87 -15.08 13.91
CA TRP A 67 -6.29 -15.15 13.60
C TRP A 67 -7.15 -14.97 14.85
N PHE A 68 -8.19 -14.15 14.73
CA PHE A 68 -9.15 -13.99 15.81
C PHE A 68 -9.80 -15.32 16.19
N GLY A 69 -9.62 -15.70 17.46
CA GLY A 69 -10.08 -16.99 17.98
C GLY A 69 -9.44 -18.19 17.30
N ARG A 70 -8.22 -18.05 16.74
CA ARG A 70 -7.47 -19.10 16.02
C ARG A 70 -8.23 -19.68 14.82
N LYS A 71 -9.15 -18.91 14.24
CA LYS A 71 -9.96 -19.32 13.08
C LYS A 71 -9.20 -19.12 11.77
N VAL A 72 -8.17 -19.93 11.54
CA VAL A 72 -7.24 -19.81 10.40
C VAL A 72 -7.88 -19.89 9.01
N ARG A 73 -9.10 -20.44 8.90
CA ARG A 73 -9.87 -20.49 7.65
C ARG A 73 -10.57 -19.17 7.31
N GLN A 74 -10.63 -18.22 8.24
CA GLN A 74 -11.25 -16.92 8.02
C GLN A 74 -10.17 -15.88 7.69
N PRO A 75 -10.29 -15.11 6.60
CA PRO A 75 -9.22 -14.20 6.21
C PRO A 75 -9.12 -13.00 7.16
N ILE A 76 -7.90 -12.58 7.46
CA ILE A 76 -7.66 -11.30 8.15
C ILE A 76 -7.81 -10.20 7.10
N GLU A 77 -8.61 -9.18 7.35
CA GLU A 77 -8.90 -8.14 6.35
C GLU A 77 -8.43 -6.78 6.84
N PHE A 78 -7.81 -6.03 5.93
CA PHE A 78 -7.33 -4.68 6.15
C PHE A 78 -7.92 -3.76 5.07
N GLU A 79 -8.41 -2.60 5.50
CA GLU A 79 -8.79 -1.51 4.61
C GLU A 79 -8.29 -0.19 5.21
N VAL A 80 -7.53 0.56 4.43
CA VAL A 80 -6.91 1.82 4.85
C VAL A 80 -7.20 2.89 3.81
N LEU A 81 -7.75 4.02 4.25
CA LEU A 81 -7.91 5.22 3.42
C LEU A 81 -6.85 6.24 3.80
N ILE A 82 -6.07 6.65 2.81
CA ILE A 82 -4.97 7.60 2.95
C ILE A 82 -5.29 8.84 2.11
N GLU A 83 -5.09 10.01 2.71
CA GLU A 83 -5.24 11.31 2.08
C GLU A 83 -3.87 11.93 1.78
N PHE A 84 -3.75 12.55 0.60
CA PHE A 84 -2.57 13.26 0.11
C PHE A 84 -2.89 14.74 -0.07
N SER A 85 -1.90 15.58 0.21
CA SER A 85 -1.95 17.00 -0.20
C SER A 85 -1.55 17.15 -1.67
N LYS A 86 -1.92 18.28 -2.29
CA LYS A 86 -1.48 18.66 -3.64
C LYS A 86 0.03 18.53 -3.85
N ALA A 87 0.83 19.02 -2.90
CA ALA A 87 2.29 18.96 -2.99
C ALA A 87 2.81 17.51 -3.02
N GLU A 88 2.19 16.62 -2.24
CA GLU A 88 2.57 15.20 -2.20
C GLU A 88 2.21 14.49 -3.49
N ILE A 89 1.06 14.82 -4.10
CA ILE A 89 0.67 14.25 -5.40
C ILE A 89 1.62 14.72 -6.49
N ALA A 90 1.95 16.01 -6.51
CA ALA A 90 2.91 16.58 -7.47
C ALA A 90 4.28 15.91 -7.37
N ASP A 91 4.73 15.63 -6.16
CA ASP A 91 5.99 14.95 -5.86
C ASP A 91 5.96 13.44 -6.19
N MET A 92 4.79 12.84 -6.47
CA MET A 92 4.68 11.44 -6.91
C MET A 92 4.59 11.28 -8.43
N LEU A 93 4.18 12.34 -9.12
CA LEU A 93 4.01 12.35 -10.56
C LEU A 93 5.37 12.42 -11.27
N PRO A 94 5.58 11.65 -12.35
CA PRO A 94 6.73 11.83 -13.25
C PRO A 94 6.79 13.28 -13.75
N GLU A 95 7.99 13.85 -13.90
CA GLU A 95 8.19 15.24 -14.35
C GLU A 95 7.42 15.54 -15.64
N ASP A 96 7.52 14.65 -16.62
CA ASP A 96 6.88 14.75 -17.94
C ASP A 96 5.35 14.77 -17.88
N SER A 97 4.77 14.32 -16.76
CA SER A 97 3.33 14.26 -16.53
C SER A 97 2.79 15.46 -15.76
N LYS A 98 3.64 16.24 -15.08
CA LYS A 98 3.16 17.31 -14.17
C LYS A 98 2.39 18.42 -14.89
N GLU A 99 2.76 18.72 -16.14
CA GLU A 99 2.08 19.74 -16.95
C GLU A 99 0.80 19.22 -17.60
N ALA A 100 0.74 17.91 -17.88
CA ALA A 100 -0.39 17.27 -18.55
C ALA A 100 -1.61 17.09 -17.62
N TYR A 101 -1.38 16.95 -16.30
CA TYR A 101 -2.45 16.71 -15.33
C TYR A 101 -2.72 17.95 -14.48
N ARG A 102 -3.98 18.40 -14.48
CA ARG A 102 -4.47 19.33 -13.46
C ARG A 102 -4.49 18.59 -12.13
N ILE A 103 -3.52 18.88 -11.26
CA ILE A 103 -3.46 18.34 -9.90
C ILE A 103 -4.35 19.22 -9.02
N GLY A 104 -5.46 18.66 -8.54
CA GLY A 104 -6.27 19.39 -7.58
C GLY A 104 -5.80 19.22 -6.14
N ASP A 105 -6.60 19.71 -5.21
CA ASP A 105 -6.10 20.05 -3.88
C ASP A 105 -5.79 18.83 -3.00
N LYS A 106 -6.50 17.73 -3.21
CA LYS A 106 -6.41 16.53 -2.38
C LYS A 106 -6.57 15.25 -3.20
N GLY A 107 -5.85 14.22 -2.78
CA GLY A 107 -5.94 12.87 -3.31
C GLY A 107 -6.36 11.90 -2.21
N ARG A 108 -7.05 10.83 -2.56
CA ARG A 108 -7.42 9.75 -1.65
C ARG A 108 -7.08 8.40 -2.25
N LEU A 109 -6.33 7.58 -1.53
CA LEU A 109 -6.05 6.20 -1.88
C LEU A 109 -6.72 5.29 -0.87
N THR A 110 -7.60 4.41 -1.34
CA THR A 110 -8.14 3.31 -0.53
C THR A 110 -7.40 2.04 -0.89
N ILE A 111 -6.75 1.42 0.07
CA ILE A 111 -6.04 0.15 -0.08
C ILE A 111 -6.83 -0.92 0.68
N LYS A 112 -7.17 -2.03 0.03
CA LYS A 112 -7.72 -3.21 0.69
C LYS A 112 -6.85 -4.42 0.42
N ARG A 113 -6.58 -5.20 1.48
CA ARG A 113 -5.83 -6.45 1.43
C ARG A 113 -6.39 -7.45 2.41
N ALA A 114 -6.10 -8.72 2.18
CA ALA A 114 -6.44 -9.78 3.12
C ALA A 114 -5.31 -10.78 3.25
N ILE A 115 -5.13 -11.36 4.44
CA ILE A 115 -4.30 -12.53 4.65
C ILE A 115 -5.21 -13.75 4.56
N LYS A 116 -4.91 -14.66 3.63
CA LYS A 116 -5.66 -15.89 3.37
C LYS A 116 -4.80 -17.11 3.65
N GLY A 117 -5.45 -18.27 3.78
CA GLY A 117 -4.77 -19.54 3.99
C GLY A 117 -4.51 -19.85 5.46
N PRO A 118 -4.19 -21.12 5.78
CA PRO A 118 -3.84 -21.55 7.12
C PRO A 118 -2.48 -20.98 7.56
N ALA A 119 -2.20 -21.00 8.86
CA ALA A 119 -0.98 -20.48 9.48
C ALA A 119 0.34 -20.89 8.79
N ASN A 120 0.44 -22.13 8.32
CA ASN A 120 1.65 -22.67 7.69
C ASN A 120 1.81 -22.28 6.20
N SER A 121 0.79 -21.72 5.57
CA SER A 121 0.79 -21.34 4.16
C SER A 121 0.02 -20.04 3.93
N ALA A 122 0.17 -19.11 4.88
CA ALA A 122 -0.55 -17.86 4.87
C ALA A 122 0.02 -16.93 3.81
N VAL A 123 -0.87 -16.37 2.99
CA VAL A 123 -0.51 -15.52 1.86
C VAL A 123 -1.24 -14.19 1.97
N TRP A 124 -0.56 -13.12 1.56
CA TRP A 124 -1.24 -11.89 1.22
C TRP A 124 -2.02 -12.14 -0.07
N GLY A 125 -3.34 -11.98 0.00
CA GLY A 125 -4.18 -11.90 -1.17
C GLY A 125 -3.93 -10.62 -1.98
N PRO A 126 -4.53 -10.54 -3.18
CA PRO A 126 -4.30 -9.43 -4.09
C PRO A 126 -4.67 -8.09 -3.45
N THR A 127 -3.82 -7.11 -3.68
CA THR A 127 -4.04 -5.74 -3.21
C THR A 127 -4.99 -5.01 -4.16
N SER A 128 -6.13 -4.55 -3.66
CA SER A 128 -6.96 -3.61 -4.42
C SER A 128 -6.68 -2.19 -3.95
N ALA A 129 -6.21 -1.33 -4.86
CA ALA A 129 -6.07 0.09 -4.63
C ALA A 129 -7.08 0.87 -5.45
N LYS A 130 -7.69 1.89 -4.84
CA LYS A 130 -8.53 2.87 -5.52
C LYS A 130 -7.99 4.25 -5.23
N LEU A 131 -7.37 4.88 -6.23
CA LEU A 131 -6.98 6.28 -6.17
C LEU A 131 -8.12 7.16 -6.68
N ILE A 132 -8.38 8.24 -5.97
CA ILE A 132 -9.35 9.28 -6.33
C ILE A 132 -8.61 10.60 -6.20
N MET A 133 -8.55 11.37 -7.27
CA MET A 133 -8.00 12.73 -7.25
C MET A 133 -9.16 13.72 -7.30
N LEU A 134 -9.15 14.73 -6.43
CA LEU A 134 -10.14 15.80 -6.46
C LEU A 134 -9.53 16.94 -7.26
N THR A 135 -10.17 17.33 -8.37
CA THR A 135 -9.78 18.48 -9.21
C THR A 135 -10.92 19.49 -9.20
N ASP A 136 -10.67 20.71 -8.71
CA ASP A 136 -11.64 21.82 -8.69
C ASP A 136 -13.03 21.41 -8.14
N GLY A 137 -13.04 20.65 -7.04
CA GLY A 137 -14.26 20.14 -6.40
C GLY A 137 -14.97 18.99 -7.15
N LYS A 138 -14.47 18.57 -8.32
CA LYS A 138 -14.98 17.43 -9.08
C LYS A 138 -14.13 16.19 -8.84
N LEU A 139 -14.79 15.05 -8.65
CA LEU A 139 -14.17 13.74 -8.47
C LEU A 139 -13.64 13.23 -9.81
N VAL A 140 -12.32 13.24 -9.99
CA VAL A 140 -11.68 12.53 -11.08
C VAL A 140 -11.20 11.20 -10.52
N THR A 141 -11.93 10.14 -10.82
CA THR A 141 -11.48 8.78 -10.53
C THR A 141 -10.68 8.31 -11.73
N PRO A 142 -9.34 8.24 -11.67
CA PRO A 142 -8.63 7.41 -12.64
C PRO A 142 -9.20 5.99 -12.49
N THR A 143 -9.64 5.44 -13.60
CA THR A 143 -10.55 4.29 -13.75
C THR A 143 -10.29 3.16 -12.74
N LYS A 144 -11.37 2.52 -12.23
CA LYS A 144 -11.30 1.39 -11.28
C LYS A 144 -10.32 0.32 -11.79
N ILE A 145 -9.22 0.08 -11.09
CA ILE A 145 -8.35 -1.04 -11.36
C ILE A 145 -8.92 -2.32 -10.70
N LYS A 146 -9.28 -3.31 -11.52
CA LYS A 146 -8.95 -4.70 -11.22
C LYS A 146 -7.59 -4.90 -11.88
N VAL A 147 -6.55 -5.23 -11.13
CA VAL A 147 -5.26 -5.51 -11.76
C VAL A 147 -5.43 -6.86 -12.47
N VAL A 148 -5.65 -6.81 -13.79
CA VAL A 148 -5.77 -7.99 -14.65
C VAL A 148 -4.37 -8.27 -15.17
N ALA A 149 -3.82 -9.42 -14.81
CA ALA A 149 -2.57 -9.90 -15.37
C ALA A 149 -2.77 -10.14 -16.88
N SER A 150 -1.90 -9.55 -17.70
CA SER A 150 -1.68 -10.06 -19.05
C SER A 150 -0.95 -11.41 -18.93
N PRO A 151 -1.41 -12.48 -19.59
CA PRO A 151 -0.62 -13.69 -19.69
C PRO A 151 0.61 -13.40 -20.55
N VAL A 152 1.80 -13.69 -20.02
CA VAL A 152 3.01 -13.80 -20.82
C VAL A 152 2.87 -15.10 -21.63
N GLU A 153 2.17 -15.02 -22.77
CA GLU A 153 2.30 -16.03 -23.82
C GLU A 153 3.59 -15.77 -24.57
N GLY A 154 4.49 -16.76 -24.50
CA GLY A 154 5.76 -16.75 -25.19
C GLY A 154 5.57 -16.58 -26.70
N LYS A 155 6.16 -15.53 -27.26
CA LYS A 155 6.33 -15.42 -28.71
C LYS A 155 7.44 -16.34 -29.18
N SER A 156 7.00 -17.34 -29.93
CA SER A 156 7.72 -18.01 -31.01
C SER A 156 8.45 -17.01 -31.91
N ILE A 157 9.72 -17.30 -32.22
CA ILE A 157 10.47 -16.64 -33.29
C ILE A 157 10.23 -17.44 -34.57
N LYS A 158 9.55 -16.84 -35.55
CA LYS A 158 9.80 -17.10 -36.98
C LYS A 158 9.66 -15.80 -37.78
N ALA A 159 10.62 -15.61 -38.67
CA ALA A 159 10.79 -14.49 -39.56
C ALA A 159 9.82 -14.51 -40.74
N SER A 160 9.47 -13.32 -41.23
CA SER A 160 9.38 -13.02 -42.67
C SER A 160 9.23 -11.51 -42.89
N GLU A 161 10.00 -11.03 -43.86
CA GLU A 161 10.03 -9.68 -44.46
C GLU A 161 8.67 -9.29 -45.05
N THR A 162 8.37 -7.99 -45.17
CA THR A 162 8.10 -7.29 -46.45
C THR A 162 7.94 -5.78 -46.18
N GLU A 163 8.50 -4.98 -47.09
CA GLU A 163 8.52 -3.52 -47.15
C GLU A 163 7.12 -2.87 -47.30
N GLY A 164 7.00 -1.64 -46.79
CA GLY A 164 5.87 -0.76 -47.08
C GLY A 164 5.95 0.56 -46.32
N LYS A 165 6.47 1.61 -46.97
CA LYS A 165 6.44 2.99 -46.46
C LYS A 165 4.99 3.50 -46.43
N GLN A 166 4.49 3.85 -45.24
CA GLN A 166 3.37 4.77 -45.07
C GLN A 166 3.74 5.85 -44.07
N GLU A 167 3.66 7.09 -44.53
CA GLU A 167 3.89 8.31 -43.78
C GLU A 167 2.64 8.56 -42.91
N VAL A 168 2.73 8.20 -41.62
CA VAL A 168 1.65 8.40 -40.64
C VAL A 168 1.88 9.72 -39.93
N THR A 169 0.98 10.67 -40.16
CA THR A 169 0.87 11.90 -39.37
C THR A 169 0.52 11.53 -37.93
N GLN A 170 1.52 11.48 -37.05
CA GLN A 170 1.33 11.17 -35.64
C GLN A 170 0.65 12.36 -34.94
N THR A 171 -0.63 12.18 -34.60
CA THR A 171 -1.25 12.99 -33.55
C THR A 171 -0.65 12.52 -32.22
N PRO A 172 -0.21 13.40 -31.31
CA PRO A 172 0.42 12.98 -30.06
C PRO A 172 -0.53 12.04 -29.29
N PRO A 173 -0.07 10.84 -28.88
CA PRO A 173 -0.91 9.88 -28.20
C PRO A 173 -1.42 10.51 -26.90
N GLN A 174 -2.74 10.62 -26.74
CA GLN A 174 -3.30 10.95 -25.43
C GLN A 174 -2.97 9.77 -24.49
N PRO A 175 -2.32 10.03 -23.33
CA PRO A 175 -1.95 8.97 -22.41
C PRO A 175 -3.22 8.27 -21.93
N GLU A 176 -3.33 6.97 -22.20
CA GLU A 176 -4.44 6.18 -21.71
C GLU A 176 -4.42 6.22 -20.16
N SER A 177 -5.58 6.48 -19.55
CA SER A 177 -5.72 6.70 -18.09
C SER A 177 -5.16 5.58 -17.17
N ASN A 178 -4.81 4.42 -17.73
CA ASN A 178 -4.13 3.32 -17.02
C ASN A 178 -2.63 3.56 -16.80
N ASP A 179 -1.98 4.39 -17.62
CA ASP A 179 -0.53 4.68 -17.50
C ASP A 179 -0.21 5.51 -16.25
N LEU A 180 -1.06 6.47 -15.90
CA LEU A 180 -0.81 7.35 -14.77
C LEU A 180 -0.78 6.60 -13.43
N LEU A 181 -1.72 5.66 -13.22
CA LEU A 181 -1.72 4.88 -11.98
C LEU A 181 -0.51 3.96 -11.93
N THR A 182 -0.18 3.29 -13.03
CA THR A 182 1.01 2.43 -13.14
C THR A 182 2.30 3.22 -12.89
N ALA A 183 2.38 4.45 -13.37
CA ALA A 183 3.52 5.34 -13.18
C ALA A 183 3.65 5.88 -11.73
N ILE A 184 2.54 6.21 -11.08
CA ILE A 184 2.54 6.78 -9.72
C ILE A 184 2.71 5.72 -8.64
N LEU A 185 2.17 4.52 -8.85
CA LEU A 185 2.02 3.50 -7.82
C LEU A 185 3.35 3.08 -7.14
N PRO A 186 4.47 2.89 -7.87
CA PRO A 186 5.76 2.58 -7.25
C PRO A 186 6.27 3.69 -6.33
N ASN A 187 6.24 4.95 -6.80
CA ASN A 187 6.66 6.11 -6.02
C ASN A 187 5.78 6.30 -4.78
N LEU A 188 4.48 6.08 -4.95
CA LEU A 188 3.50 6.14 -3.88
C LEU A 188 3.76 5.07 -2.81
N LEU A 189 4.05 3.83 -3.20
CA LEU A 189 4.43 2.75 -2.28
C LEU A 189 5.67 3.09 -1.49
N GLN A 190 6.72 3.52 -2.18
CA GLN A 190 8.00 3.84 -1.56
C GLN A 190 7.82 4.94 -0.50
N LYS A 191 7.04 5.99 -0.83
CA LYS A 191 6.74 7.08 0.11
C LYS A 191 5.83 6.65 1.26
N LEU A 192 4.90 5.73 1.03
CA LEU A 192 4.07 5.17 2.10
C LEU A 192 4.89 4.35 3.09
N LYS A 193 5.81 3.50 2.57
CA LYS A 193 6.71 2.70 3.40
C LYS A 193 7.67 3.56 4.21
N SER A 194 8.24 4.60 3.61
CA SER A 194 9.23 5.45 4.30
C SER A 194 8.62 6.35 5.38
N ARG A 195 7.34 6.68 5.29
CA ARG A 195 6.66 7.57 6.24
C ARG A 195 6.01 6.87 7.43
N PHE A 196 5.75 5.57 7.35
CA PHE A 196 5.22 4.83 8.49
C PHE A 196 6.38 4.40 9.40
N ILE A 197 6.48 5.05 10.57
CA ILE A 197 7.53 4.75 11.55
C ILE A 197 6.85 4.19 12.81
N TYR A 198 7.19 2.95 13.16
CA TYR A 198 6.80 2.35 14.42
C TYR A 198 7.95 2.51 15.44
N ILE A 199 7.70 3.28 16.49
CA ILE A 199 8.66 3.48 17.58
C ILE A 199 8.19 2.66 18.79
N PRO A 200 8.81 1.50 19.07
CA PRO A 200 8.45 0.72 20.25
C PRO A 200 8.88 1.46 21.52
N SER A 201 8.10 1.32 22.60
CA SER A 201 8.53 1.84 23.90
C SER A 201 9.81 1.10 24.36
N THR A 202 10.76 1.83 24.93
CA THR A 202 12.06 1.32 25.39
C THR A 202 11.97 0.12 26.34
N ARG A 203 10.88 0.00 27.12
CA ARG A 203 10.61 -1.20 27.96
C ARG A 203 10.48 -2.51 27.17
N ASN A 204 10.09 -2.47 25.90
CA ASN A 204 9.92 -3.65 25.03
C ASN A 204 11.13 -3.91 24.13
N ALA A 205 12.14 -3.03 24.11
CA ALA A 205 13.28 -3.17 23.20
C ALA A 205 14.09 -4.44 23.47
N THR A 206 14.22 -4.85 24.73
CA THR A 206 15.03 -6.02 25.13
C THR A 206 14.49 -7.35 24.58
N ALA A 207 13.21 -7.43 24.18
CA ALA A 207 12.60 -8.66 23.67
C ALA A 207 12.60 -8.81 22.14
N ILE A 208 12.85 -7.73 21.38
CA ILE A 208 12.70 -7.72 19.91
C ILE A 208 14.07 -7.77 19.18
N PHE A 209 15.18 -7.51 19.89
CA PHE A 209 16.51 -7.33 19.30
C PHE A 209 17.30 -8.62 18.97
N SER A 210 16.66 -9.79 18.79
CA SER A 210 17.37 -11.01 18.35
C SER A 210 17.42 -11.21 16.83
N GLY A 211 16.79 -10.34 16.02
CA GLY A 211 16.54 -10.68 14.60
C GLY A 211 16.72 -9.61 13.53
N TYR A 212 17.04 -8.34 13.83
CA TYR A 212 17.23 -7.33 12.78
C TYR A 212 18.41 -6.39 13.07
N GLN A 213 19.45 -6.59 12.26
CA GLN A 213 20.50 -5.71 11.73
C GLN A 213 20.88 -4.40 12.45
N ARG A 214 22.20 -4.18 12.43
CA ARG A 214 23.03 -3.15 13.06
C ARG A 214 22.46 -1.72 12.94
N ARG A 215 22.53 -0.98 14.05
CA ARG A 215 22.35 0.48 14.08
C ARG A 215 23.42 1.13 13.18
N PRO A 216 23.10 2.17 12.39
CA PRO A 216 24.11 3.11 11.92
C PRO A 216 24.73 3.79 13.14
N SER A 217 26.06 3.86 13.18
CA SER A 217 26.82 4.59 14.19
C SER A 217 26.45 6.07 14.13
N ILE A 218 26.03 6.62 15.27
CA ILE A 218 25.97 8.06 15.45
C ILE A 218 27.42 8.54 15.39
N ILE A 219 27.77 9.25 14.33
CA ILE A 219 29.01 10.01 14.26
C ILE A 219 28.86 11.13 15.28
N THR A 220 29.52 10.99 16.42
CA THR A 220 29.84 12.12 17.28
C THR A 220 30.94 12.90 16.56
N SER A 221 30.59 14.03 15.95
CA SER A 221 31.57 15.04 15.61
C SER A 221 31.99 15.72 16.91
N ASP A 222 33.22 15.44 17.33
CA ASP A 222 33.89 16.13 18.43
C ASP A 222 33.98 17.64 18.16
N ILE A 223 33.84 18.41 19.24
CA ILE A 223 34.13 19.83 19.36
C ILE A 223 35.64 20.02 19.46
#